data_AF-A0A0Q9L0U4-F1
#
_entry.id   AF-A0A0Q9L0U4-F1
#
_cell.length_a   1.000
_cell.length_b   1.000
_cell.length_c   1.000
_cell.angle_alpha   90.00
_cell.angle_beta   90.00
_cell.angle_gamma   90.00
#
_symmetry.space_group_name_H-M   'P 1'
#
loop_
_entity.id
_entity.type
_entity.pdbx_description
1 polymer ?
#
loop_
_entity_poly.entity_id
_entity_poly.type
_entity_poly.pdbx_seq_one_letter_code
_entity_poly.pdbx_strand_id
1 'polypeptide(L)'
;MTADRSRRWRLVPAAAALVVQLVVLYSPSGGGVAPFPSFDKLVHCSVFALPVLLALVAGLPKWPVVVLVALHAPVSELIQWTLLPHRSGDPWDVVADLVGVGVGLVAARYVASRSLRRVSGEPKDVRRSET
;
A
#
# COMPACT_ATOMS: atom_id res chain seq x y z
N MET A 1 2.60 -26.30 -13.17
CA MET A 1 3.30 -24.99 -13.23
C MET A 1 2.37 -23.76 -13.29
N THR A 2 1.04 -23.90 -13.28
CA THR A 2 0.08 -22.78 -13.44
C THR A 2 -0.25 -22.03 -12.14
N ALA A 3 -0.23 -22.71 -10.99
CA ALA A 3 -0.50 -22.12 -9.68
C ALA A 3 0.57 -21.11 -9.21
N ASP A 4 1.84 -21.33 -9.57
CA ASP A 4 2.94 -20.39 -9.28
C ASP A 4 2.82 -19.12 -10.12
N ARG A 5 2.44 -19.26 -11.41
CA ARG A 5 2.25 -18.12 -12.32
C ARG A 5 1.15 -17.19 -11.82
N SER A 6 -0.01 -17.71 -11.43
CA SER A 6 -1.13 -16.87 -10.94
C SER A 6 -0.79 -16.15 -9.63
N ARG A 7 0.03 -16.75 -8.76
CA ARG A 7 0.52 -16.11 -7.53
C ARG A 7 1.52 -14.99 -7.82
N ARG A 8 2.43 -15.18 -8.77
CA ARG A 8 3.42 -14.15 -9.18
C ARG A 8 2.76 -12.91 -9.78
N TRP A 9 1.74 -13.09 -10.63
CA TRP A 9 1.01 -11.95 -11.22
C TRP A 9 0.29 -11.10 -10.18
N ARG A 10 -0.17 -11.69 -9.07
CA ARG A 10 -0.79 -10.94 -7.96
C ARG A 10 0.20 -10.03 -7.22
N LEU A 11 1.50 -10.31 -7.30
CA LEU A 11 2.54 -9.52 -6.65
C LEU A 11 2.98 -8.31 -7.49
N VAL A 12 2.73 -8.32 -8.81
CA VAL A 12 3.16 -7.25 -9.72
C VAL A 12 2.68 -5.86 -9.26
N PRO A 13 1.41 -5.66 -8.86
CA PRO A 13 0.97 -4.34 -8.38
C PRO A 13 1.64 -3.92 -7.07
N ALA A 14 1.87 -4.86 -6.15
CA ALA A 14 2.55 -4.57 -4.89
C ALA A 14 4.02 -4.19 -5.12
N ALA A 15 4.70 -4.90 -6.02
CA ALA A 15 6.05 -4.57 -6.43
C ALA A 15 6.13 -3.21 -7.14
N ALA A 16 5.19 -2.91 -8.04
CA ALA A 16 5.11 -1.61 -8.70
C ALA A 16 4.87 -0.47 -7.69
N ALA A 17 3.96 -0.65 -6.73
CA ALA A 17 3.71 0.33 -5.68
C ALA A 17 4.95 0.54 -4.79
N LEU A 18 5.68 -0.52 -4.45
CA LEU A 18 6.94 -0.42 -3.72
C LEU A 18 7.99 0.36 -4.53
N VAL A 19 8.13 0.09 -5.83
CA VAL A 19 9.05 0.84 -6.69
C VAL A 19 8.67 2.32 -6.74
N VAL A 20 7.38 2.64 -6.90
CA VAL A 20 6.88 4.03 -6.86
C VAL A 20 7.21 4.68 -5.52
N GLN A 21 6.96 4.00 -4.40
CA GLN A 21 7.30 4.50 -3.06
C GLN A 21 8.79 4.83 -2.94
N LEU A 22 9.67 3.93 -3.37
CA LEU A 22 11.12 4.13 -3.33
C LEU A 22 11.55 5.31 -4.20
N VAL A 23 11.03 5.43 -5.42
CA VAL A 23 11.35 6.54 -6.33
C VAL A 23 10.90 7.88 -5.73
N VAL A 24 9.71 7.94 -5.15
CA VAL A 24 9.17 9.16 -4.54
C VAL A 24 9.96 9.57 -3.30
N LEU A 25 10.29 8.62 -2.42
CA LEU A 25 11.00 8.91 -1.17
C LEU A 25 12.45 9.29 -1.38
N TYR A 26 13.13 8.65 -2.32
CA TYR A 26 14.57 8.83 -2.55
C TYR A 26 14.90 9.74 -3.73
N SER A 27 13.90 10.42 -4.29
CA SER A 27 14.13 11.54 -5.21
C SER A 27 14.91 12.65 -4.47
N PRO A 28 16.03 13.16 -5.03
CA PRO A 28 16.85 14.18 -4.38
C PRO A 28 16.05 15.42 -3.99
N SER A 29 15.15 15.88 -4.85
CA SER A 29 14.23 16.96 -4.54
C SER A 29 12.85 16.42 -4.14
N GLY A 30 12.23 17.08 -3.16
CA GLY A 30 10.77 17.09 -3.06
C GLY A 30 10.20 17.62 -4.36
N GLY A 31 9.08 17.06 -4.83
CA GLY A 31 8.50 17.39 -6.14
C GLY A 31 8.35 18.90 -6.40
N GLY A 32 7.96 19.26 -7.63
CA GLY A 32 7.74 20.65 -8.02
C GLY A 32 6.67 21.37 -7.19
N VAL A 33 6.27 22.55 -7.64
CA VAL A 33 5.30 23.40 -6.92
C VAL A 33 4.07 22.60 -6.47
N ALA A 34 3.83 22.58 -5.16
CA ALA A 34 2.71 21.87 -4.56
C ALA A 34 1.38 22.49 -5.04
N PRO A 35 0.41 21.69 -5.50
CA PRO A 35 -0.89 22.21 -5.95
C PRO A 35 -1.69 22.94 -4.87
N PHE A 36 -1.52 22.56 -3.60
CA PHE A 36 -2.17 23.16 -2.44
C PHE A 36 -1.38 22.85 -1.15
N PRO A 37 -1.67 23.52 -0.01
CA PRO A 37 -0.97 23.29 1.25
C PRO A 37 -1.03 21.84 1.73
N SER A 38 0.10 21.29 2.21
CA SER A 38 0.20 19.91 2.72
C SER A 38 -0.08 18.81 1.70
N PHE A 39 -0.03 19.10 0.39
CA PHE A 39 -0.19 18.09 -0.67
C PHE A 39 0.84 16.94 -0.56
N ASP A 40 2.07 17.28 -0.19
CA ASP A 40 3.14 16.35 0.11
C ASP A 40 2.73 15.30 1.15
N LYS A 41 1.96 15.68 2.19
CA LYS A 41 1.49 14.73 3.23
C LYS A 41 0.50 13.73 2.66
N LEU A 42 -0.31 14.13 1.68
CA LEU A 42 -1.19 13.21 0.96
C LEU A 42 -0.40 12.26 0.06
N VAL A 43 0.68 12.74 -0.57
CA VAL A 43 1.60 11.90 -1.35
C VAL A 43 2.23 10.86 -0.44
N HIS A 44 2.83 11.27 0.68
CA HIS A 44 3.43 10.42 1.71
C HIS A 44 2.45 9.34 2.21
N CYS A 45 1.27 9.75 2.68
CA CYS A 45 0.21 8.84 3.08
C CYS A 45 -0.15 7.83 1.97
N SER A 46 -0.26 8.28 0.71
CA SER A 46 -0.61 7.41 -0.42
C SER A 46 0.49 6.39 -0.76
N VAL A 47 1.76 6.82 -0.79
CA VAL A 47 2.89 5.95 -1.14
C VAL A 47 3.21 4.93 -0.05
N PHE A 48 2.79 5.17 1.20
CA PHE A 48 2.83 4.16 2.28
C PHE A 48 1.57 3.29 2.33
N ALA A 49 0.39 3.80 1.95
CA ALA A 49 -0.84 3.02 1.93
C ALA A 49 -0.87 1.96 0.82
N LEU A 50 -0.43 2.32 -0.39
CA LEU A 50 -0.56 1.47 -1.58
C LEU A 50 0.24 0.15 -1.47
N PRO A 51 1.53 0.15 -1.06
CA PRO A 51 2.28 -1.09 -0.88
C PRO A 51 1.63 -2.02 0.15
N VAL A 52 1.16 -1.47 1.28
CA VAL A 52 0.47 -2.25 2.32
C VAL A 52 -0.82 -2.86 1.77
N LEU A 53 -1.68 -2.04 1.17
CA LEU A 53 -2.95 -2.50 0.59
C LEU A 53 -2.71 -3.64 -0.42
N LEU A 54 -1.84 -3.40 -1.41
CA LEU A 54 -1.64 -4.33 -2.51
C LEU A 54 -0.90 -5.59 -2.08
N ALA A 55 0.06 -5.50 -1.16
CA ALA A 55 0.72 -6.67 -0.59
C ALA A 55 -0.26 -7.58 0.15
N LEU A 56 -1.14 -7.01 0.97
CA LEU A 56 -2.13 -7.78 1.73
C LEU A 56 -3.21 -8.38 0.82
N VAL A 57 -3.68 -7.64 -0.19
CA VAL A 57 -4.60 -8.17 -1.21
C VAL A 57 -3.95 -9.28 -2.04
N ALA A 58 -2.64 -9.20 -2.28
CA ALA A 58 -1.88 -10.26 -2.94
C ALA A 58 -1.66 -11.51 -2.05
N GLY A 59 -2.05 -11.45 -0.77
CA GLY A 59 -1.95 -12.56 0.18
C GLY A 59 -0.59 -12.67 0.89
N LEU A 60 0.18 -11.59 0.96
CA LEU A 60 1.39 -11.55 1.79
C LEU A 60 1.02 -11.50 3.29
N PRO A 61 1.89 -12.03 4.18
CA PRO A 61 1.61 -12.08 5.60
C PRO A 61 1.52 -10.66 6.19
N LYS A 62 0.46 -10.43 6.98
CA LYS A 62 0.13 -9.10 7.51
C LYS A 62 1.25 -8.44 8.31
N TRP A 63 1.76 -9.13 9.31
CA TRP A 63 2.69 -8.54 10.27
C TRP A 63 4.03 -8.14 9.64
N PRO A 64 4.70 -8.99 8.84
CA PRO A 64 5.91 -8.58 8.14
C PRO A 64 5.70 -7.36 7.25
N VAL A 65 4.62 -7.31 6.45
CA VAL A 65 4.33 -6.17 5.57
C VAL A 65 4.14 -4.88 6.39
N VAL A 66 3.28 -4.91 7.40
CA VAL A 66 2.96 -3.72 8.19
C VAL A 66 4.18 -3.23 8.96
N VAL A 67 4.94 -4.14 9.60
CA VAL A 67 6.12 -3.78 10.40
C VAL A 67 7.22 -3.21 9.50
N LEU A 68 7.53 -3.85 8.38
CA LEU A 68 8.57 -3.37 7.47
C LEU A 68 8.24 -1.99 6.89
N VAL A 69 7.01 -1.79 6.42
CA VAL A 69 6.60 -0.50 5.84
C VAL A 69 6.47 0.57 6.93
N ALA A 70 6.00 0.24 8.14
CA ALA A 70 5.95 1.20 9.25
C ALA A 70 7.34 1.61 9.74
N LEU A 71 8.30 0.68 9.80
CA LEU A 71 9.70 0.99 10.14
C LEU A 71 10.38 1.81 9.03
N HIS A 72 9.96 1.64 7.78
CA HIS A 72 10.50 2.41 6.68
C HIS A 72 10.21 3.91 6.83
N ALA A 73 9.08 4.32 7.41
CA ALA A 73 8.70 5.71 7.59
C ALA A 73 9.76 6.58 8.32
N PRO A 74 10.16 6.28 9.57
CA PRO A 74 11.22 7.05 10.24
C PRO A 74 12.60 6.87 9.59
N VAL A 75 12.85 5.73 8.93
CA VAL A 75 14.12 5.48 8.25
C VAL A 75 14.25 6.31 6.97
N SER A 76 13.18 6.42 6.17
CA SER A 76 13.16 7.24 4.96
C SER A 76 13.31 8.71 5.31
N GLU A 77 12.63 9.17 6.36
CA GLU A 77 12.75 10.54 6.86
C GLU A 77 14.19 10.87 7.30
N LEU A 78 14.82 9.98 8.06
CA LEU A 78 16.22 10.15 8.47
C LEU A 78 17.15 10.22 7.25
N ILE A 79 16.94 9.36 6.26
CA ILE A 79 17.71 9.39 5.01
C ILE A 79 17.46 10.68 4.24
N GLN A 80 16.22 11.14 4.13
CA GLN A 80 15.86 12.38 3.45
C GLN A 80 16.53 13.58 4.10
N TRP A 81 16.51 13.66 5.44
CA TRP A 81 17.12 14.74 6.19
C TRP A 81 18.66 14.74 6.11
N THR A 82 19.30 13.57 6.09
CA THR A 82 20.76 13.47 6.21
C THR A 82 21.51 13.25 4.90
N LEU A 83 20.89 12.60 3.91
CA LEU A 83 21.57 12.12 2.70
C LEU A 83 21.02 12.70 1.40
N LEU A 84 19.80 13.26 1.37
CA LEU A 84 19.20 13.77 0.13
C LEU A 84 19.40 15.29 0.00
N PRO A 85 20.20 15.76 -0.98
CA PRO A 85 20.42 17.18 -1.18
C PRO A 85 19.12 17.87 -1.60
N HIS A 86 18.78 19.00 -1.00
CA HIS A 86 17.54 19.77 -1.29
C HIS A 86 16.24 19.11 -0.78
N ARG A 87 16.34 18.11 0.10
CA ARG A 87 15.23 17.66 0.93
C ARG A 87 15.40 18.21 2.35
N SER A 88 14.31 18.75 2.89
CA SER A 88 14.19 18.97 4.33
C SER A 88 13.52 17.74 4.93
N GLY A 89 13.96 17.38 6.14
CA GLY A 89 13.20 16.47 6.97
C GLY A 89 12.02 17.21 7.63
N ASP A 90 10.88 16.53 7.72
CA ASP A 90 9.69 16.94 8.46
C ASP A 90 9.14 15.75 9.28
N PRO A 91 9.17 15.80 10.63
CA PRO A 91 8.57 14.75 11.46
C PRO A 91 7.09 14.47 11.18
N TRP A 92 6.36 15.43 10.59
CA TRP A 92 4.98 15.21 10.14
C TRP A 92 4.86 14.27 8.93
N ASP A 93 5.93 14.10 8.14
CA ASP A 93 5.97 13.10 7.07
C ASP A 93 5.95 11.69 7.66
N VAL A 94 6.68 11.44 8.75
CA VAL A 94 6.60 10.16 9.49
C VAL A 94 5.17 9.88 9.97
N VAL A 95 4.48 10.90 10.49
CA VAL A 95 3.08 10.76 10.91
C VAL A 95 2.17 10.44 9.73
N ALA A 96 2.33 11.16 8.60
CA ALA A 96 1.56 10.92 7.39
C ALA A 96 1.80 9.51 6.82
N ASP A 97 3.04 9.05 6.82
CA ASP A 97 3.44 7.71 6.38
C ASP A 97 2.80 6.61 7.24
N LEU A 98 2.84 6.75 8.57
CA LEU A 98 2.21 5.81 9.51
C LEU A 98 0.68 5.81 9.39
N VAL A 99 0.05 6.97 9.16
CA VAL A 99 -1.37 7.06 8.80
C VAL A 99 -1.63 6.30 7.51
N GLY A 100 -0.77 6.46 6.49
CA GLY A 100 -0.81 5.70 5.25
C GLY A 100 -0.80 4.19 5.47
N VAL A 101 0.10 3.68 6.31
CA VAL A 101 0.13 2.26 6.70
C VAL A 101 -1.20 1.80 7.31
N GLY A 102 -1.76 2.61 8.22
CA GLY A 102 -3.07 2.36 8.83
C GLY A 102 -4.20 2.32 7.79
N VAL A 103 -4.24 3.29 6.88
CA VAL A 103 -5.21 3.38 5.78
C VAL A 103 -5.11 2.14 4.88
N GLY A 104 -3.90 1.77 4.44
CA GLY A 104 -3.66 0.58 3.62
C GLY A 104 -4.15 -0.71 4.29
N LEU A 105 -3.93 -0.84 5.59
CA LEU A 105 -4.39 -1.97 6.39
C LEU A 105 -5.93 -2.04 6.48
N VAL A 106 -6.60 -0.91 6.75
CA VAL A 106 -8.06 -0.84 6.81
C VAL A 106 -8.68 -1.12 5.44
N ALA A 107 -8.13 -0.53 4.38
CA ALA A 107 -8.58 -0.75 3.01
C ALA A 107 -8.45 -2.23 2.60
N ALA A 108 -7.34 -2.89 2.93
CA ALA A 108 -7.14 -4.31 2.62
C ALA A 108 -8.19 -5.20 3.31
N ARG A 109 -8.53 -4.91 4.58
CA ARG A 109 -9.60 -5.62 5.30
C ARG A 109 -10.96 -5.44 4.63
N TYR A 110 -11.26 -4.21 4.19
CA TYR A 110 -12.50 -3.91 3.49
C TYR A 110 -12.61 -4.70 2.18
N VAL A 111 -11.54 -4.74 1.39
CA VAL A 111 -11.47 -5.51 0.15
C VAL A 111 -11.65 -7.01 0.41
N ALA A 112 -10.95 -7.58 1.39
CA ALA A 112 -11.05 -8.99 1.74
C ALA A 112 -12.48 -9.37 2.19
N SER A 113 -13.13 -8.54 3.01
CA SER A 113 -14.49 -8.77 3.50
C SER A 113 -15.55 -8.79 2.40
N ARG A 114 -15.36 -7.98 1.34
CA ARG A 114 -16.27 -7.96 0.17
C ARG A 114 -16.15 -9.21 -0.68
N SER A 115 -14.94 -9.76 -0.82
CA SER A 115 -14.73 -11.00 -1.56
C SER A 115 -15.43 -12.19 -0.91
N LEU A 116 -15.40 -12.27 0.43
CA LEU A 116 -16.11 -13.32 1.17
C LEU A 116 -17.63 -13.21 1.03
N ARG A 117 -18.19 -11.99 1.10
CA ARG A 117 -19.63 -11.75 0.93
C ARG A 117 -20.12 -12.13 -0.47
N ARG A 118 -19.32 -11.91 -1.52
CA ARG A 118 -19.67 -12.32 -2.89
C ARG A 118 -19.77 -13.84 -3.05
N VAL A 119 -18.87 -14.60 -2.41
CA VAL A 119 -18.88 -16.07 -2.49
C VAL A 119 -20.10 -16.67 -1.78
N SER A 120 -20.51 -16.10 -0.65
CA SER A 120 -21.71 -16.58 0.08
C SER A 120 -23.04 -16.14 -0.55
N GLY A 121 -23.02 -15.17 -1.48
CA GLY A 121 -24.20 -14.61 -2.11
C GLY A 121 -24.64 -15.27 -3.41
N GLU A 122 -23.97 -16.32 -3.89
CA GLU A 122 -24.43 -17.09 -5.04
C GLU A 122 -25.64 -17.96 -4.62
N PRO A 123 -26.86 -17.68 -5.10
CA PRO A 123 -27.98 -18.57 -4.89
C PRO A 123 -27.67 -19.86 -5.66
N LYS A 124 -27.60 -20.99 -4.96
CA LYS A 124 -27.75 -22.29 -5.63
C LYS A 124 -29.14 -22.25 -6.25
N ASP A 125 -29.24 -22.03 -7.56
CA ASP A 125 -30.46 -22.32 -8.32
C ASP A 125 -30.65 -23.83 -8.23
N VAL A 126 -31.29 -24.25 -7.15
CA VAL A 126 -31.88 -25.57 -6.98
C VAL A 126 -33.09 -25.54 -7.91
N ARG A 127 -32.82 -25.62 -9.22
CA ARG A 127 -33.82 -26.09 -10.17
C ARG A 127 -33.96 -27.58 -9.93
N ARG A 128 -34.77 -27.86 -8.91
CA ARG A 128 -35.36 -29.14 -8.58
C ARG A 128 -36.01 -29.68 -9.87
N SER A 129 -35.58 -30.87 -10.25
CA SER A 129 -36.23 -31.72 -11.22
C SER A 129 -37.67 -32.03 -10.78
N GLU A 130 -38.65 -31.69 -11.61
CA GLU A 130 -39.93 -32.40 -11.73
C GLU A 130 -40.16 -32.50 -13.25
N THR A 131 -39.80 -33.64 -13.83
CA THR A 131 -40.71 -34.70 -14.35
C THR A 131 -41.52 -34.27 -15.55
#